data_AF-U3GE41-F1
#
_entry.id   AF-U3GE41-F1
#
_cell.length_a   1.000
_cell.length_b   1.000
_cell.length_c   1.000
_cell.angle_alpha   90.00
_cell.angle_beta   90.00
_cell.angle_gamma   90.00
#
_symmetry.space_group_name_H-M   'P 1'
#
loop_
_entity.id
_entity.type
_entity.pdbx_description
1 polymer ?
#
loop_
_entity_poly.entity_id
_entity_poly.type
_entity_poly.pdbx_seq_one_letter_code
_entity_poly.pdbx_strand_id
1 'polypeptide(L)'
;MSPFELWCECRRLSVRLTVHGDRLRYKGPEDAVKAVLPLLAENKAAMVACVADLSRYPMADGPFMPWCAPMSPDRAAALLDDLKATVSKVADIEGWPADCLTRLLGLVARQPVSTLADDLAYFRERFNTAVMLSKMPPLRLAQQGEYESHSILSPARLLSR
;
A
#
# COMPACT_ATOMS: atom_id res chain seq x y z
N MET A 1 27.04 -30.68 1.45
CA MET A 1 26.22 -29.70 2.19
C MET A 1 25.46 -28.89 1.17
N SER A 2 24.13 -28.81 1.29
CA SER A 2 23.32 -28.00 0.37
C SER A 2 23.54 -26.49 0.58
N PRO A 3 23.23 -25.62 -0.39
CA PRO A 3 23.32 -24.17 -0.22
C PRO A 3 22.51 -23.64 0.98
N PHE A 4 21.34 -24.24 1.24
CA PHE A 4 20.50 -23.89 2.38
C PHE A 4 21.13 -24.31 3.71
N GLU A 5 21.68 -25.53 3.80
CA GLU A 5 22.41 -26.00 4.99
C GLU A 5 23.63 -25.13 5.28
N LEU A 6 24.37 -24.74 4.24
CA LEU A 6 25.52 -23.85 4.36
C LEU A 6 25.11 -22.44 4.82
N TRP A 7 23.95 -21.94 4.35
CA TRP A 7 23.38 -20.68 4.84
C TRP A 7 23.00 -20.74 6.33
N CYS A 8 22.34 -21.82 6.75
CA CYS A 8 22.00 -22.05 8.16
C CYS A 8 23.26 -22.12 9.04
N GLU A 9 24.29 -22.82 8.57
CA GLU A 9 25.57 -22.94 9.27
C GLU A 9 26.30 -21.60 9.39
N CYS A 10 26.31 -20.78 8.33
CA CYS A 10 26.83 -19.41 8.39
C CYS A 10 26.15 -18.60 9.49
N ARG A 11 24.81 -18.68 9.60
CA ARG A 11 24.07 -17.96 10.65
C ARG A 11 24.37 -18.49 12.05
N ARG A 12 24.48 -19.81 12.20
CA ARG A 12 24.88 -20.45 13.46
C ARG A 12 26.24 -19.93 13.95
N LEU A 13 27.16 -19.70 13.02
CA LEU A 13 28.49 -19.15 13.27
C LEU A 13 28.52 -17.60 13.30
N SER A 14 27.37 -16.93 13.35
CA SER A 14 27.25 -15.47 13.34
C SER A 14 27.85 -14.77 12.10
N VAL A 15 27.93 -15.48 10.97
CA VAL A 15 28.30 -14.94 9.66
C VAL A 15 27.04 -14.54 8.91
N ARG A 16 26.88 -13.23 8.68
CA ARG A 16 25.80 -12.67 7.86
C ARG A 16 26.19 -12.65 6.40
N LEU A 17 25.34 -13.22 5.55
CA LEU A 17 25.47 -13.18 4.10
C LEU A 17 24.50 -12.13 3.52
N THR A 18 24.95 -11.36 2.53
CA THR A 18 24.13 -10.36 1.83
C THR A 18 24.45 -10.38 0.34
N VAL A 19 23.44 -10.24 -0.52
CA VAL A 19 23.65 -10.21 -1.98
C VAL A 19 23.60 -8.77 -2.49
N HIS A 20 24.60 -8.39 -3.28
CA HIS A 20 24.65 -7.14 -4.03
C HIS A 20 24.85 -7.46 -5.52
N GLY A 21 23.77 -7.46 -6.29
CA GLY A 21 23.79 -7.93 -7.67
C GLY A 21 24.21 -9.41 -7.72
N ASP A 22 25.32 -9.70 -8.40
CA ASP A 22 25.88 -11.06 -8.51
C ASP A 22 27.00 -11.34 -7.48
N ARG A 23 27.14 -10.49 -6.46
CA ARG A 23 28.21 -10.61 -5.45
C ARG A 23 27.65 -10.94 -4.09
N LEU A 24 28.20 -11.99 -3.48
CA LEU A 24 27.96 -12.35 -2.09
C LEU A 24 28.92 -11.55 -1.18
N ARG A 25 28.37 -10.75 -0.28
CA ARG A 25 29.09 -10.12 0.83
C ARG A 25 28.87 -10.91 2.11
N TYR A 26 29.88 -10.95 2.95
CA TYR A 26 29.85 -11.61 4.25
C TYR A 26 30.38 -10.69 5.35
N LYS A 27 29.77 -10.74 6.53
CA LYS A 27 30.21 -10.01 7.72
C LYS A 27 30.01 -10.89 8.95
N GLY A 28 31.05 -11.05 9.75
CA GLY A 28 31.01 -11.88 10.96
C GLY A 28 32.39 -11.97 11.63
N PRO A 29 32.51 -12.81 12.67
CA PRO A 29 33.80 -13.09 13.32
C PRO A 29 34.82 -13.61 12.30
N GLU A 30 36.07 -13.15 12.38
CA GLU A 30 37.10 -13.45 11.37
C GLU A 30 37.39 -14.95 11.23
N ASP A 31 37.46 -15.66 12.36
CA ASP A 31 37.71 -17.10 12.39
C ASP A 31 36.54 -17.89 11.79
N ALA A 32 35.31 -17.45 12.05
CA ALA A 32 34.10 -18.05 11.48
C ALA A 32 34.02 -17.81 9.96
N VAL A 33 34.37 -16.61 9.50
CA VAL A 33 34.41 -16.27 8.07
C VAL A 33 35.48 -17.10 7.35
N LYS A 34 36.68 -17.25 7.94
CA LYS A 34 37.74 -18.10 7.39
C LYS A 34 37.31 -19.57 7.27
N ALA A 35 36.54 -20.07 8.24
CA ALA A 35 36.05 -21.44 8.22
C ALA A 35 35.01 -21.70 7.10
N VAL A 36 34.12 -20.75 6.83
CA VAL A 36 33.05 -20.92 5.82
C VAL A 36 33.44 -20.48 4.41
N LEU A 37 34.48 -19.65 4.27
CA LEU A 37 34.95 -19.10 2.99
C LEU A 37 35.21 -20.16 1.90
N PRO A 38 35.92 -21.27 2.16
CA PRO A 38 36.15 -22.30 1.16
C PRO A 38 34.86 -22.93 0.64
N LEU A 39 33.92 -23.19 1.55
CA LEU A 39 32.61 -23.79 1.25
C LEU A 39 31.73 -22.84 0.43
N LEU A 40 31.79 -21.54 0.73
CA LEU A 40 31.10 -20.49 -0.04
C LEU A 40 31.70 -20.31 -1.44
N ALA A 41 33.02 -20.46 -1.59
CA ALA A 41 33.70 -20.35 -2.88
C ALA A 41 33.31 -21.50 -3.82
N GLU A 42 33.25 -22.72 -3.29
CA GLU A 42 32.83 -23.92 -4.03
C GLU A 42 31.37 -23.84 -4.51
N ASN A 43 30.49 -23.18 -3.74
CA ASN A 43 29.05 -23.12 -3.99
C ASN A 43 28.57 -21.71 -4.42
N LYS A 44 29.45 -20.84 -4.90
CA LYS A 44 29.18 -19.40 -5.05
C LYS A 44 27.89 -19.06 -5.80
N ALA A 45 27.69 -19.61 -7.00
CA ALA A 45 26.52 -19.30 -7.83
C ALA A 45 25.21 -19.78 -7.17
N ALA A 46 25.22 -20.99 -6.61
CA ALA A 46 24.09 -21.56 -5.88
C ALA A 46 23.80 -20.78 -4.58
N MET A 47 24.83 -20.27 -3.91
CA MET A 47 24.69 -19.43 -2.72
C MET A 47 24.15 -18.04 -3.04
N VAL A 48 24.54 -17.42 -4.15
CA VAL A 48 23.96 -16.14 -4.59
C VAL A 48 22.46 -16.31 -4.86
N ALA A 49 22.07 -17.35 -5.60
CA ALA A 49 20.66 -17.67 -5.85
C ALA A 49 19.89 -17.96 -4.55
N CYS A 50 20.45 -18.82 -3.69
CA CYS A 50 19.83 -19.20 -2.42
C CYS A 50 19.68 -17.99 -1.47
N VAL A 51 20.71 -17.16 -1.32
CA VAL A 51 20.63 -15.95 -0.46
C VAL A 51 19.71 -14.91 -1.07
N ALA A 52 19.70 -14.73 -2.39
CA ALA A 52 18.75 -13.84 -3.06
C ALA A 52 17.31 -14.28 -2.81
N ASP A 53 17.03 -15.59 -2.88
CA ASP A 53 15.72 -16.16 -2.61
C ASP A 53 15.32 -16.01 -1.13
N LEU A 54 16.22 -16.35 -0.20
CA LEU A 54 15.99 -16.21 1.25
C LEU A 54 15.99 -14.76 1.76
N SER A 55 16.52 -13.82 0.98
CA SER A 55 16.45 -12.38 1.25
C SER A 55 15.13 -11.76 0.82
N ARG A 56 14.33 -12.49 0.03
CA ARG A 56 12.89 -12.23 -0.10
C ARG A 56 12.23 -12.67 1.21
N TYR A 57 11.00 -12.23 1.46
CA TYR A 57 10.34 -12.45 2.74
C TYR A 57 10.50 -13.90 3.22
N PRO A 58 10.81 -14.12 4.52
CA PRO A 58 11.40 -15.38 5.03
C PRO A 58 10.45 -16.60 5.02
N MET A 59 9.31 -16.50 4.34
CA MET A 59 8.37 -17.60 4.14
C MET A 59 7.76 -17.49 2.75
N ALA A 60 7.46 -18.63 2.13
CA ALA A 60 6.62 -18.69 0.93
C ALA A 60 5.28 -17.94 1.11
N ASP A 61 4.79 -17.88 2.36
CA ASP A 61 3.53 -17.22 2.76
C ASP A 61 3.70 -15.78 3.28
N GLY A 62 4.90 -15.18 3.15
CA GLY A 62 5.20 -13.84 3.67
C GLY A 62 5.63 -13.81 5.15
N PRO A 63 6.05 -12.64 5.67
CA PRO A 63 6.53 -12.54 7.05
C PRO A 63 5.43 -12.98 8.02
N PHE A 64 5.78 -13.79 9.02
CA PHE A 64 4.85 -14.15 10.09
C PHE A 64 4.41 -12.89 10.84
N MET A 65 3.18 -12.46 10.61
CA MET A 65 2.55 -11.33 11.28
C MET A 65 1.36 -11.87 12.09
N PRO A 66 1.50 -12.16 13.40
CA PRO A 66 0.46 -12.86 14.17
C PRO A 66 -0.86 -12.08 14.30
N TRP A 67 -0.86 -10.80 13.96
CA TRP A 67 -2.04 -9.93 13.88
C TRP A 67 -2.65 -9.82 12.48
N CYS A 68 -2.14 -10.55 11.49
CA CYS A 68 -2.56 -10.50 10.09
C CYS A 68 -2.70 -11.93 9.55
N ALA A 69 -3.70 -12.16 8.70
CA ALA A 69 -3.78 -13.42 7.98
C ALA A 69 -2.54 -13.60 7.08
N PRO A 70 -1.93 -14.79 7.01
CA PRO A 70 -0.80 -15.04 6.12
C PRO A 70 -1.10 -14.57 4.70
N MET A 71 -0.17 -13.80 4.11
CA MET A 71 -0.34 -13.20 2.79
C MET A 71 0.92 -13.44 1.97
N SER A 72 0.78 -14.21 0.90
CA SER A 72 1.87 -14.43 -0.03
C SER A 72 2.34 -13.11 -0.67
N PRO A 73 3.63 -13.01 -1.04
CA PRO A 73 4.15 -11.83 -1.73
C PRO A 73 3.35 -11.47 -3.00
N ASP A 74 2.93 -12.47 -3.77
CA ASP A 74 2.14 -12.28 -4.99
C ASP A 74 0.77 -11.66 -4.69
N ARG A 75 0.13 -12.10 -3.61
CA ARG A 75 -1.16 -11.53 -3.17
C ARG A 75 -0.99 -10.09 -2.71
N ALA A 76 0.08 -9.78 -1.98
CA ALA A 76 0.36 -8.41 -1.55
C ALA A 76 0.64 -7.49 -2.75
N ALA A 77 1.39 -7.96 -3.74
CA ALA A 77 1.64 -7.24 -4.98
C ALA A 77 0.34 -6.97 -5.76
N ALA A 78 -0.51 -7.98 -5.92
CA ALA A 78 -1.80 -7.85 -6.59
C ALA A 78 -2.71 -6.84 -5.89
N LEU A 79 -2.80 -6.86 -4.56
CA LEU A 79 -3.58 -5.88 -3.79
C LEU A 79 -3.04 -4.45 -3.96
N LEU A 80 -1.71 -4.28 -3.99
CA LEU A 80 -1.10 -2.98 -4.19
C LEU A 80 -1.39 -2.41 -5.59
N ASP A 81 -1.33 -3.26 -6.62
CA ASP A 81 -1.62 -2.84 -8.00
C ASP A 81 -3.11 -2.50 -8.17
N ASP A 82 -4.01 -3.33 -7.61
CA ASP A 82 -5.44 -3.05 -7.55
C ASP A 82 -5.74 -1.72 -6.86
N LEU A 83 -5.05 -1.44 -5.75
CA LEU A 83 -5.22 -0.21 -4.99
C LEU A 83 -4.76 1.01 -5.81
N LYS A 84 -3.57 0.97 -6.40
CA LYS A 84 -3.08 2.06 -7.27
C LYS A 84 -4.03 2.32 -8.43
N ALA A 85 -4.51 1.27 -9.10
CA ALA A 85 -5.47 1.40 -10.19
C ALA A 85 -6.79 2.02 -9.73
N THR A 86 -7.29 1.61 -8.56
CA THR A 86 -8.54 2.16 -7.99
C THR A 86 -8.39 3.62 -7.61
N VAL A 87 -7.27 4.00 -6.98
CA VAL A 87 -6.96 5.39 -6.63
C VAL A 87 -6.91 6.28 -7.86
N SER A 88 -6.25 5.83 -8.94
CA SER A 88 -6.22 6.59 -10.20
C SER A 88 -7.63 6.81 -10.78
N LYS A 89 -8.48 5.77 -10.78
CA LYS A 89 -9.86 5.88 -11.25
C LYS A 89 -10.70 6.86 -10.41
N VAL A 90 -10.50 6.88 -9.10
CA VAL A 90 -11.16 7.87 -8.21
C VAL A 90 -10.67 9.28 -8.53
N ALA A 91 -9.35 9.46 -8.68
CA ALA A 91 -8.76 10.75 -9.01
C ALA A 91 -9.28 11.30 -10.34
N ASP A 92 -9.47 10.44 -11.35
CA ASP A 92 -10.02 10.81 -12.65
C ASP A 92 -11.48 11.31 -12.53
N ILE A 93 -12.32 10.61 -11.76
CA ILE A 93 -13.74 10.99 -11.60
C ILE A 93 -13.89 12.25 -10.77
N GLU A 94 -13.09 12.39 -9.70
CA GLU A 94 -13.15 13.53 -8.79
C GLU A 94 -12.33 14.74 -9.27
N GLY A 95 -11.61 14.61 -10.39
CA GLY A 95 -10.84 15.70 -10.98
C GLY A 95 -9.66 16.15 -10.11
N TRP A 96 -8.96 15.20 -9.47
CA TRP A 96 -7.85 15.55 -8.59
C TRP A 96 -6.68 16.17 -9.36
N PRO A 97 -5.97 17.15 -8.76
CA PRO A 97 -4.72 17.64 -9.32
C PRO A 97 -3.67 16.52 -9.43
N ALA A 98 -2.90 16.53 -10.51
CA ALA A 98 -1.88 15.51 -10.78
C ALA A 98 -0.88 15.35 -9.61
N ASP A 99 -0.44 16.47 -9.01
CA ASP A 99 0.48 16.46 -7.86
C ASP A 99 -0.11 15.72 -6.64
N CYS A 100 -1.43 15.83 -6.44
CA CYS A 100 -2.12 15.13 -5.36
C CYS A 100 -2.10 13.62 -5.61
N LEU A 101 -2.42 13.19 -6.83
CA LEU A 101 -2.38 11.79 -7.24
C LEU A 101 -0.96 11.21 -7.12
N THR A 102 0.05 11.90 -7.65
CA THR A 102 1.45 11.47 -7.55
C THR A 102 1.89 11.32 -6.10
N ARG A 103 1.56 12.29 -5.23
CA ARG A 103 1.88 12.22 -3.80
C ARG A 103 1.23 11.02 -3.14
N LEU A 104 -0.06 10.78 -3.39
CA LEU A 104 -0.79 9.68 -2.79
C LEU A 104 -0.28 8.31 -3.28
N LEU A 105 -0.03 8.15 -4.58
CA LEU A 105 0.54 6.92 -5.12
C LEU A 105 1.93 6.62 -4.53
N GLY A 106 2.72 7.66 -4.24
CA GLY A 106 3.99 7.53 -3.53
C GLY A 106 3.85 7.06 -2.08
N LEU A 107 2.76 7.40 -1.40
CA LEU A 107 2.43 6.90 -0.05
C LEU A 107 1.93 5.46 -0.12
N VAL A 108 1.00 5.17 -1.02
CA VAL A 108 0.43 3.82 -1.26
C VAL A 108 1.54 2.82 -1.57
N ALA A 109 2.55 3.19 -2.35
CA ALA A 109 3.67 2.30 -2.70
C ALA A 109 4.56 1.90 -1.51
N ARG A 110 4.47 2.60 -0.37
CA ARG A 110 5.32 2.38 0.82
C ARG A 110 4.53 1.95 2.05
N GLN A 111 3.22 1.75 1.90
CA GLN A 111 2.36 1.43 3.03
C GLN A 111 2.62 0.02 3.57
N PRO A 112 2.27 -0.25 4.83
CA PRO A 112 2.31 -1.59 5.39
C PRO A 112 1.38 -2.56 4.65
N VAL A 113 1.79 -3.83 4.53
CA VAL A 113 0.94 -4.88 3.92
C VAL A 113 -0.39 -5.03 4.67
N SER A 114 -0.39 -4.77 5.99
CA SER A 114 -1.58 -4.87 6.84
C SER A 114 -2.70 -3.88 6.48
N THR A 115 -2.43 -2.80 5.76
CA THR A 115 -3.45 -1.79 5.40
C THR A 115 -3.98 -1.94 3.98
N LEU A 116 -3.33 -2.74 3.13
CA LEU A 116 -3.66 -2.84 1.70
C LEU A 116 -5.11 -3.23 1.43
N ALA A 117 -5.63 -4.21 2.18
CA ALA A 117 -7.00 -4.71 1.99
C ALA A 117 -8.05 -3.66 2.39
N ASP A 118 -7.83 -2.99 3.53
CA ASP A 118 -8.76 -1.98 4.07
C ASP A 118 -8.76 -0.73 3.20
N ASP A 119 -7.59 -0.25 2.80
CA ASP A 119 -7.47 0.91 1.89
C ASP A 119 -8.10 0.60 0.53
N LEU A 120 -7.89 -0.61 -0.01
CA LEU A 120 -8.55 -1.02 -1.25
C LEU A 120 -10.08 -1.05 -1.11
N ALA A 121 -10.61 -1.54 0.01
CA ALA A 121 -12.04 -1.52 0.28
C ALA A 121 -12.58 -0.08 0.33
N TYR A 122 -11.90 0.80 1.05
CA TYR A 122 -12.23 2.23 1.13
C TYR A 122 -12.27 2.89 -0.25
N PHE A 123 -11.23 2.72 -1.06
CA PHE A 123 -11.18 3.34 -2.39
C PHE A 123 -12.18 2.73 -3.38
N ARG A 124 -12.52 1.45 -3.26
CA ARG A 124 -13.60 0.83 -4.05
C ARG A 124 -14.96 1.41 -3.69
N GLU A 125 -15.24 1.60 -2.41
CA GLU A 125 -16.48 2.25 -1.96
C GLU A 125 -16.56 3.69 -2.48
N ARG A 126 -15.47 4.46 -2.32
CA ARG A 126 -15.38 5.83 -2.83
C ARG A 126 -15.58 5.91 -4.35
N PHE A 127 -14.95 5.00 -5.11
CA PHE A 127 -15.13 4.89 -6.55
C PHE A 127 -16.59 4.63 -6.92
N ASN A 128 -17.24 3.66 -6.26
CA ASN A 128 -18.65 3.34 -6.52
C ASN A 128 -19.56 4.54 -6.21
N THR A 129 -19.33 5.23 -5.10
CA THR A 129 -20.08 6.46 -4.76
C THR A 129 -19.87 7.56 -5.80
N ALA A 130 -18.63 7.80 -6.23
CA ALA A 130 -18.32 8.81 -7.24
C ALA A 130 -18.96 8.50 -8.59
N VAL A 131 -18.96 7.23 -9.01
CA VAL A 131 -19.65 6.75 -10.22
C VAL A 131 -21.17 6.90 -10.11
N MET A 132 -21.75 6.63 -8.94
CA MET A 132 -23.18 6.81 -8.72
C MET A 132 -23.56 8.28 -8.82
N LEU A 133 -22.81 9.16 -8.16
CA LEU A 133 -23.04 10.61 -8.17
C LEU A 133 -22.88 11.22 -9.58
N SER A 134 -21.91 10.76 -10.37
CA SER A 134 -21.71 11.26 -11.74
C SER A 134 -22.82 10.85 -12.71
N LYS A 135 -23.57 9.78 -12.40
CA LYS A 135 -24.73 9.31 -13.18
C LYS A 135 -26.06 9.90 -12.74
N MET A 136 -26.12 10.54 -11.57
CA MET A 136 -27.36 11.18 -11.12
C MET A 136 -27.62 12.44 -11.97
N PRO A 137 -28.85 12.62 -12.49
CA PRO A 137 -29.20 13.88 -13.14
C PRO A 137 -29.01 15.02 -12.13
N PRO A 138 -28.61 16.23 -12.58
CA PRO A 138 -28.52 17.37 -11.68
C PRO A 138 -29.86 17.48 -10.97
N LEU A 139 -29.84 17.41 -9.64
CA LEU A 139 -31.00 17.71 -8.84
C LEU A 139 -31.44 19.11 -9.26
N ARG A 140 -32.53 19.19 -10.04
CA ARG A 140 -33.24 20.46 -10.17
C ARG A 140 -33.58 20.82 -8.74
N LEU A 141 -32.94 21.85 -8.22
CA LEU A 141 -33.45 22.62 -7.10
C LEU A 141 -34.83 23.10 -7.52
N ALA A 142 -35.82 22.24 -7.33
CA ALA A 142 -37.21 22.56 -7.49
C ALA A 142 -37.55 23.53 -6.37
N GLN A 143 -37.64 24.80 -6.77
CA GLN A 143 -38.59 25.79 -6.29
C GLN A 143 -38.90 25.75 -4.79
N GLN A 144 -38.29 26.68 -4.06
CA GLN A 144 -38.95 27.30 -2.91
C GLN A 144 -38.94 28.81 -3.08
N GLY A 145 -40.14 29.36 -3.23
CA GLY A 145 -40.44 30.72 -2.79
C GLY A 145 -40.61 31.77 -3.87
N GLU A 146 -41.63 31.64 -4.71
CA GLU A 146 -42.43 32.82 -5.06
C GLU A 146 -42.94 33.43 -3.74
N TYR A 147 -42.19 34.40 -3.20
CA TYR A 147 -42.76 35.39 -2.28
C TYR A 147 -43.55 36.36 -3.16
N GLU A 148 -44.78 35.98 -3.51
CA GLU A 148 -45.78 36.93 -3.99
C GLU A 148 -45.92 38.02 -2.93
N SER A 149 -45.42 39.19 -3.30
CA SER A 149 -45.55 40.43 -2.56
C SER A 149 -47.01 40.89 -2.61
N HIS A 150 -47.86 40.31 -1.77
CA HIS A 150 -49.14 40.92 -1.44
C HIS A 150 -48.93 41.97 -0.34
N SER A 151 -48.54 43.16 -0.81
CA SER A 151 -48.77 44.44 -0.13
C SER A 151 -50.24 44.57 0.25
N ILE A 152 -50.57 44.42 1.54
CA ILE A 152 -51.81 44.96 2.11
C ILE A 152 -51.53 45.51 3.53
N LEU A 153 -51.48 46.85 3.59
CA LEU A 153 -51.89 47.75 4.68
C LEU A 153 -51.17 47.70 6.04
N SER A 154 -50.34 48.74 6.24
CA SER A 154 -50.23 49.42 7.54
C SER A 154 -51.54 50.16 7.85
N PRO A 155 -52.00 50.15 9.11
CA PRO A 155 -52.29 51.44 9.74
C PRO A 155 -51.80 51.54 11.19
N ALA A 156 -50.98 52.56 11.39
CA ALA A 156 -51.00 53.53 12.47
C ALA A 156 -51.65 53.15 13.82
N ARG A 157 -50.80 53.17 14.85
CA ARG A 157 -51.16 53.37 16.26
C ARG A 157 -52.12 54.54 16.43
N LEU A 158 -53.27 54.28 17.03
CA LEU A 158 -54.14 55.27 17.65
C LEU A 158 -54.66 54.67 18.95
N LEU A 159 -53.93 54.89 20.05
CA LEU A 159 -54.49 54.83 21.40
C LEU A 159 -53.84 55.95 22.23
N SER A 160 -54.56 57.06 22.32
CA SER A 160 -54.39 58.07 23.35
C SER A 160 -55.02 57.57 24.64
N ARG A 161 -54.27 57.57 25.74
CA ARG A 161 -54.72 57.97 27.09
C ARG A 161 -53.49 58.23 27.96
#